data_AF-A0A3N6HKQ6-F1
#
_entry.id   AF-A0A3N6HKQ6-F1
#
_cell.length_a   1.000
_cell.length_b   1.000
_cell.length_c   1.000
_cell.angle_alpha   90.00
_cell.angle_beta   90.00
_cell.angle_gamma   90.00
#
_symmetry.space_group_name_H-M   'P 1'
#
loop_
_entity.id
_entity.type
_entity.pdbx_description
1 polymer ?
#
loop_
_entity_poly.entity_id
_entity_poly.type
_entity_poly.pdbx_seq_one_letter_code
_entity_poly.pdbx_strand_id
1 'polypeptide(L)'
;MKAYDLGFGESADELTVRPGKTVGIDLPDARVAGWCGGRAPGIGAASWPRSPVTGLPMTHVITLGLPEDYRRKGADLVAIAFFHADDHVADGVEGVAELLAGTPPTAEQAADPFLAEVAATAAARHPRQRDLEDLIGGAHALIWLTAEEFAAPRIGPPADIRPAGLGDRYRRGQNAWDDSAPEITVWIGDRPGDPNTGIAPAAGGVGGYVEAWSSDDEELSAFWSSEEGVSHLGGTVMPCQRLPEGLTPYVFELEDGVGGLNLGGGNAQIDLESGVFDWAQ
;
A
#
# COMPACT_ATOMS: atom_id res chain seq x y z
N MET A 1 8.76 -19.95 8.03
CA MET A 1 8.72 -18.54 7.59
C MET A 1 9.96 -18.25 6.78
N LYS A 2 9.78 -17.59 5.65
CA LYS A 2 10.82 -17.01 4.81
C LYS A 2 10.56 -15.52 4.68
N ALA A 3 11.60 -14.72 4.49
CA ALA A 3 11.47 -13.35 4.00
C ALA A 3 11.48 -13.34 2.46
N TYR A 4 10.93 -12.29 1.85
CA TYR A 4 10.81 -12.18 0.40
C TYR A 4 11.03 -10.76 -0.09
N ASP A 5 11.75 -10.58 -1.18
CA ASP A 5 11.91 -9.29 -1.85
C ASP A 5 10.94 -9.15 -3.01
N LEU A 6 10.57 -7.90 -3.29
CA LEU A 6 9.75 -7.54 -4.43
C LEU A 6 10.60 -6.91 -5.53
N GLY A 7 10.25 -7.24 -6.77
CA GLY A 7 10.85 -6.68 -7.98
C GLY A 7 9.78 -6.26 -8.96
N PHE A 8 10.08 -5.24 -9.77
CA PHE A 8 9.12 -4.60 -10.65
C PHE A 8 9.63 -4.63 -12.08
N GLY A 9 8.83 -5.13 -13.02
CA GLY A 9 9.26 -5.24 -14.42
C GLY A 9 8.42 -6.20 -15.24
N GLU A 10 8.63 -6.19 -16.56
CA GLU A 10 7.86 -7.02 -17.50
C GLU A 10 8.31 -8.49 -17.50
N SER A 11 9.57 -8.76 -17.15
CA SER A 11 10.15 -10.11 -17.13
C SER A 11 11.06 -10.34 -15.93
N ALA A 12 11.25 -11.59 -15.55
CA ALA A 12 12.09 -11.98 -14.41
C ALA A 12 13.57 -11.58 -14.55
N ASP A 13 14.06 -11.43 -15.78
CA ASP A 13 15.47 -11.11 -16.05
C ASP A 13 15.74 -9.58 -16.08
N GLU A 14 14.69 -8.76 -16.01
CA GLU A 14 14.76 -7.30 -16.14
C GLU A 14 13.95 -6.61 -15.03
N LEU A 15 14.17 -7.05 -13.79
CA LEU A 15 13.50 -6.50 -12.61
C LEU A 15 14.29 -5.34 -12.01
N THR A 16 13.56 -4.37 -11.46
CA THR A 16 14.13 -3.24 -10.72
C THR A 16 13.54 -3.18 -9.31
N VAL A 17 14.26 -2.51 -8.41
CA VAL A 17 13.84 -2.35 -7.00
C VAL A 17 12.55 -1.52 -6.86
N ARG A 18 12.23 -0.69 -7.85
CA ARG A 18 11.01 0.14 -7.91
C ARG A 18 10.60 0.44 -9.35
N PRO A 19 9.30 0.63 -9.63
CA PRO A 19 8.81 1.04 -10.95
C PRO A 19 9.54 2.28 -11.48
N GLY A 20 10.01 2.21 -12.74
CA GLY A 20 10.65 3.34 -13.43
C GLY A 20 12.07 3.70 -12.96
N LYS A 21 12.65 3.00 -11.97
CA LYS A 21 14.07 3.14 -11.61
C LYS A 21 14.97 2.27 -12.49
N THR A 22 16.27 2.59 -12.54
CA THR A 22 17.27 1.83 -13.29
C THR A 22 18.08 0.85 -12.44
N VAL A 23 17.86 0.82 -11.12
CA VAL A 23 18.57 -0.08 -10.21
C VAL A 23 17.92 -1.46 -10.31
N GLY A 24 18.65 -2.39 -10.91
CA GLY A 24 18.21 -3.77 -11.08
C GLY A 24 18.22 -4.55 -9.77
N ILE A 25 17.37 -5.58 -9.69
CA ILE A 25 17.36 -6.55 -8.59
C ILE A 25 17.34 -7.96 -9.18
N ASP A 26 18.13 -8.86 -8.60
CA ASP A 26 18.05 -10.29 -8.89
C ASP A 26 17.18 -10.96 -7.82
N LEU A 27 16.15 -11.67 -8.26
CA LEU A 27 15.20 -12.33 -7.36
C LEU A 27 15.34 -13.85 -7.50
N PRO A 28 15.88 -14.54 -6.48
CA PRO A 28 15.91 -15.99 -6.46
C PRO A 28 14.50 -16.58 -6.59
N ASP A 29 14.35 -17.53 -7.52
CA ASP A 29 13.08 -18.20 -7.82
C ASP A 29 11.92 -17.22 -8.12
N ALA A 30 12.24 -16.11 -8.80
CA ALA A 30 11.30 -15.06 -9.16
C ALA A 30 10.00 -15.60 -9.77
N ARG A 31 8.88 -15.19 -9.20
CA ARG A 31 7.55 -15.48 -9.73
C ARG A 31 6.66 -14.26 -9.68
N VAL A 32 5.74 -14.17 -10.63
CA VAL A 32 4.72 -13.11 -10.63
C VAL A 32 3.88 -13.23 -9.35
N ALA A 33 3.76 -12.10 -8.64
CA ALA A 33 3.05 -11.99 -7.38
C ALA A 33 1.87 -11.05 -7.45
N GLY A 34 1.85 -10.12 -8.40
CA GLY A 34 0.79 -9.12 -8.48
C GLY A 34 1.09 -8.02 -9.48
N TRP A 35 0.59 -6.82 -9.18
CA TRP A 35 0.82 -5.62 -9.97
C TRP A 35 0.68 -4.36 -9.10
N CYS A 36 1.32 -3.29 -9.51
CA CYS A 36 1.20 -1.97 -8.89
C CYS A 36 0.75 -0.93 -9.92
N GLY A 37 0.10 0.13 -9.44
CA GLY A 37 -0.39 1.22 -10.29
C GLY A 37 -1.57 0.84 -11.18
N GLY A 38 -2.28 1.86 -11.63
CA GLY A 38 -3.34 1.76 -12.62
C GLY A 38 -4.63 1.16 -12.06
N ARG A 39 -4.85 -0.14 -12.31
CA ARG A 39 -6.14 -0.80 -12.06
C ARG A 39 -6.11 -1.61 -10.76
N ALA A 40 -7.19 -1.52 -9.98
CA ALA A 40 -7.38 -2.29 -8.77
C ALA A 40 -7.83 -3.75 -9.05
N PRO A 41 -7.83 -4.65 -8.05
CA PRO A 41 -8.40 -5.99 -8.21
C PRO A 41 -9.93 -5.94 -8.31
N GLY A 42 -10.58 -7.09 -8.52
CA GLY A 42 -12.02 -7.18 -8.74
C GLY A 42 -12.89 -6.94 -7.50
N ILE A 43 -12.68 -5.84 -6.78
CA ILE A 43 -13.45 -5.42 -5.60
C ILE A 43 -14.77 -4.70 -5.98
N GLY A 44 -14.97 -4.42 -7.27
CA GLY A 44 -16.08 -3.61 -7.78
C GLY A 44 -15.82 -2.10 -7.66
N ALA A 45 -16.14 -1.33 -8.70
CA ALA A 45 -15.83 0.11 -8.76
C ALA A 45 -16.54 0.92 -7.67
N ALA A 46 -17.74 0.48 -7.23
CA ALA A 46 -18.48 1.12 -6.15
C ALA A 46 -17.80 0.95 -4.78
N SER A 47 -16.93 -0.05 -4.62
CA SER A 47 -16.17 -0.30 -3.38
C SER A 47 -14.76 0.32 -3.43
N TRP A 48 -14.46 1.13 -4.44
CA TRP A 48 -13.16 1.78 -4.58
C TRP A 48 -12.92 2.74 -3.40
N PRO A 49 -11.80 2.61 -2.65
CA PRO A 49 -11.53 3.48 -1.49
C PRO A 49 -11.47 4.96 -1.85
N ARG A 50 -12.00 5.81 -0.97
CA ARG A 50 -12.03 7.28 -1.16
C ARG A 50 -11.37 7.98 0.02
N SER A 51 -10.70 9.09 -0.28
CA SER A 51 -10.13 9.99 0.72
C SER A 51 -11.22 10.46 1.70
N PRO A 52 -11.01 10.35 3.03
CA PRO A 52 -11.91 10.90 4.04
C PRO A 52 -11.95 12.44 4.04
N VAL A 53 -10.93 13.09 3.48
CA VAL A 53 -10.81 14.56 3.42
C VAL A 53 -11.51 15.12 2.18
N THR A 54 -11.21 14.56 1.00
CA THR A 54 -11.65 15.14 -0.28
C THR A 54 -12.80 14.38 -0.93
N GLY A 55 -12.99 13.10 -0.59
CA GLY A 55 -13.96 12.19 -1.22
C GLY A 55 -13.51 11.69 -2.60
N LEU A 56 -12.33 12.11 -3.06
CA LEU A 56 -11.75 11.64 -4.32
C LEU A 56 -11.32 10.17 -4.20
N PRO A 57 -11.38 9.38 -5.29
CA PRO A 57 -10.91 8.01 -5.27
C PRO A 57 -9.41 7.94 -4.99
N MET A 58 -9.02 7.10 -4.02
CA MET A 58 -7.62 6.85 -3.68
C MET A 58 -6.89 6.19 -4.85
N THR A 59 -5.62 6.50 -5.04
CA THR A 59 -4.75 5.83 -6.00
C THR A 59 -4.55 4.37 -5.61
N HIS A 60 -4.67 3.45 -6.56
CA HIS A 60 -4.28 2.06 -6.36
C HIS A 60 -2.75 1.96 -6.39
N VAL A 61 -2.17 1.59 -5.24
CA VAL A 61 -0.72 1.50 -5.10
C VAL A 61 -0.26 0.12 -5.55
N ILE A 62 -0.70 -0.94 -4.88
CA ILE A 62 -0.25 -2.30 -5.17
C ILE A 62 -1.32 -3.33 -4.82
N THR A 63 -1.40 -4.37 -5.63
CA THR A 63 -2.07 -5.63 -5.28
C THR A 63 -1.05 -6.75 -5.28
N LEU A 64 -0.92 -7.43 -4.14
CA LEU A 64 0.11 -8.43 -3.89
C LEU A 64 -0.50 -9.75 -3.41
N GLY A 65 -0.24 -10.82 -4.14
CA GLY A 65 -0.51 -12.19 -3.73
C GLY A 65 0.44 -12.63 -2.62
N LEU A 66 -0.11 -13.09 -1.51
CA LEU A 66 0.64 -13.42 -0.31
C LEU A 66 1.12 -14.89 -0.32
N PRO A 67 2.41 -15.14 0.03
CA PRO A 67 2.86 -16.46 0.44
C PRO A 67 2.01 -17.00 1.59
N GLU A 68 1.87 -18.32 1.70
CA GLU A 68 0.98 -18.97 2.67
C GLU A 68 1.22 -18.51 4.11
N ASP A 69 2.50 -18.41 4.52
CA ASP A 69 2.90 -17.97 5.86
C ASP A 69 2.39 -16.55 6.20
N TYR A 70 2.21 -15.68 5.20
CA TYR A 70 1.79 -14.27 5.35
C TYR A 70 0.26 -14.08 5.28
N ARG A 71 -0.53 -15.14 5.10
CA ARG A 71 -2.01 -15.07 5.06
C ARG A 71 -2.62 -14.99 6.47
N ARG A 72 -2.29 -13.92 7.20
CA ARG A 72 -2.54 -13.79 8.65
C ARG A 72 -4.00 -13.51 9.04
N LYS A 73 -4.86 -13.19 8.07
CA LYS A 73 -6.29 -12.93 8.31
C LYS A 73 -7.22 -14.06 7.89
N GLY A 74 -6.67 -15.18 7.44
CA GLY A 74 -7.43 -16.36 7.00
C GLY A 74 -6.78 -16.98 5.78
N ALA A 75 -6.82 -18.32 5.68
CA ALA A 75 -6.19 -19.04 4.57
C ALA A 75 -6.85 -18.75 3.20
N ASP A 76 -8.12 -18.30 3.22
CA ASP A 76 -8.91 -17.87 2.07
C ASP A 76 -8.58 -16.44 1.61
N LEU A 77 -7.88 -15.66 2.43
CA LEU A 77 -7.44 -14.30 2.11
C LEU A 77 -6.02 -14.35 1.56
N VAL A 78 -5.94 -14.54 0.24
CA VAL A 78 -4.71 -14.90 -0.45
C VAL A 78 -3.90 -13.71 -0.95
N ALA A 79 -4.45 -12.50 -0.90
CA ALA A 79 -3.81 -11.29 -1.40
C ALA A 79 -4.25 -10.05 -0.61
N ILE A 80 -3.53 -8.95 -0.81
CA ILE A 80 -3.90 -7.61 -0.33
C ILE A 80 -3.95 -6.61 -1.49
N ALA A 81 -4.72 -5.54 -1.33
CA ALA A 81 -4.62 -4.32 -2.13
C ALA A 81 -4.43 -3.11 -1.22
N PHE A 82 -3.50 -2.22 -1.58
CA PHE A 82 -3.17 -1.02 -0.84
C PHE A 82 -3.46 0.23 -1.70
N PHE A 83 -4.01 1.26 -1.05
CA PHE A 83 -4.45 2.50 -1.68
C PHE A 83 -4.01 3.73 -0.86
N HIS A 84 -3.86 4.87 -1.52
CA HIS A 84 -3.31 6.11 -0.95
C HIS A 84 -4.00 7.36 -1.51
N ALA A 85 -4.19 8.41 -0.71
CA ALA A 85 -4.82 9.69 -1.10
C ALA A 85 -3.92 10.95 -0.98
N ASP A 86 -2.75 10.87 -0.35
CA ASP A 86 -1.91 12.04 0.00
C ASP A 86 -2.71 13.28 0.49
N ASP A 87 -3.79 13.06 1.25
CA ASP A 87 -4.82 14.07 1.48
C ASP A 87 -4.55 15.00 2.67
N HIS A 88 -3.44 14.79 3.37
CA HIS A 88 -2.98 15.63 4.47
C HIS A 88 -2.68 17.09 4.05
N VAL A 89 -2.38 17.32 2.76
CA VAL A 89 -2.18 18.66 2.17
C VAL A 89 -3.43 19.23 1.50
N ALA A 90 -4.53 18.45 1.47
CA ALA A 90 -5.73 18.80 0.73
C ALA A 90 -6.68 19.68 1.54
N ASP A 91 -7.46 20.50 0.83
CA ASP A 91 -8.58 21.22 1.44
C ASP A 91 -9.77 20.26 1.56
N GLY A 92 -10.29 20.10 2.79
CA GLY A 92 -11.42 19.23 3.05
C GLY A 92 -12.70 19.66 2.31
N VAL A 93 -13.47 18.67 1.87
CA VAL A 93 -14.79 18.88 1.27
C VAL A 93 -15.85 18.61 2.34
N GLU A 94 -16.65 19.65 2.65
CA GLU A 94 -17.69 19.59 3.68
C GLU A 94 -18.66 18.42 3.47
N GLY A 95 -18.89 17.64 4.53
CA GLY A 95 -19.80 16.50 4.52
C GLY A 95 -19.18 15.18 4.05
N VAL A 96 -17.99 15.17 3.44
CA VAL A 96 -17.39 13.92 2.93
C VAL A 96 -17.11 12.92 4.05
N ALA A 97 -16.46 13.35 5.12
CA ALA A 97 -16.12 12.48 6.24
C ALA A 97 -17.37 11.88 6.89
N GLU A 98 -18.41 12.68 7.06
CA GLU A 98 -19.69 12.24 7.62
C GLU A 98 -20.40 11.22 6.72
N LEU A 99 -20.39 11.44 5.40
CA LEU A 99 -20.98 10.52 4.43
C LEU A 99 -20.22 9.19 4.39
N LEU A 100 -18.89 9.22 4.38
CA LEU A 100 -18.05 8.02 4.41
C LEU A 100 -18.19 7.24 5.73
N ALA A 101 -18.45 7.93 6.84
CA ALA A 101 -18.82 7.31 8.12
C ALA A 101 -20.24 6.73 8.14
N GLY A 102 -21.01 6.87 7.05
CA GLY A 102 -22.35 6.29 6.89
C GLY A 102 -23.50 7.21 7.30
N THR A 103 -23.25 8.51 7.50
CA THR A 103 -24.34 9.47 7.74
C THR A 103 -25.22 9.57 6.50
N PRO A 104 -26.55 9.46 6.63
CA PRO A 104 -27.44 9.64 5.48
C PRO A 104 -27.29 11.03 4.87
N PRO A 105 -27.20 11.16 3.53
CA PRO A 105 -27.06 12.46 2.88
C PRO A 105 -28.30 13.33 3.11
N THR A 106 -28.11 14.63 3.26
CA THR A 106 -29.21 15.60 3.17
C THR A 106 -29.77 15.65 1.74
N ALA A 107 -30.94 16.27 1.55
CA ALA A 107 -31.53 16.42 0.23
C ALA A 107 -30.64 17.22 -0.75
N GLU A 108 -29.86 18.18 -0.24
CA GLU A 108 -28.90 18.96 -1.03
C GLU A 108 -27.70 18.10 -1.43
N GLN A 109 -27.12 17.37 -0.47
CA GLN A 109 -25.99 16.45 -0.75
C GLN A 109 -26.39 15.33 -1.72
N ALA A 110 -27.61 14.80 -1.60
CA ALA A 110 -28.13 13.79 -2.52
C ALA A 110 -28.38 14.32 -3.94
N ALA A 111 -28.53 15.64 -4.10
CA ALA A 111 -28.68 16.28 -5.40
C ALA A 111 -27.32 16.61 -6.06
N ASP A 112 -26.24 16.65 -5.29
CA ASP A 112 -24.87 16.79 -5.80
C ASP A 112 -24.36 15.42 -6.28
N PRO A 113 -24.04 15.25 -7.58
CA PRO A 113 -23.58 13.96 -8.12
C PRO A 113 -22.33 13.42 -7.43
N PHE A 114 -21.40 14.29 -7.03
CA PHE A 114 -20.17 13.89 -6.36
C PHE A 114 -20.44 13.36 -4.96
N LEU A 115 -21.22 14.10 -4.17
CA LEU A 115 -21.54 13.69 -2.80
C LEU A 115 -22.49 12.49 -2.76
N ALA A 116 -23.39 12.37 -3.74
CA ALA A 116 -24.21 11.18 -3.91
C ALA A 116 -23.35 9.92 -4.17
N GLU A 117 -22.30 10.02 -4.98
CA GLU A 117 -21.38 8.91 -5.24
C GLU A 117 -20.50 8.59 -4.02
N VAL A 118 -20.08 9.60 -3.25
CA VAL A 118 -19.38 9.40 -1.97
C VAL A 118 -20.28 8.60 -1.00
N ALA A 119 -21.55 8.98 -0.88
CA ALA A 119 -22.52 8.25 -0.04
C ALA A 119 -22.78 6.83 -0.55
N ALA A 120 -22.87 6.64 -1.88
CA ALA A 120 -23.03 5.32 -2.48
C ALA A 120 -21.80 4.42 -2.23
N THR A 121 -20.59 5.00 -2.28
CA THR A 121 -19.34 4.30 -1.97
C THR A 121 -19.31 3.85 -0.51
N ALA A 122 -19.75 4.71 0.42
CA ALA A 122 -19.86 4.36 1.84
C ALA A 122 -20.79 3.15 2.06
N ALA A 123 -21.93 3.12 1.36
CA ALA A 123 -22.87 2.01 1.41
C ALA A 123 -22.33 0.72 0.77
N ALA A 124 -21.45 0.86 -0.24
CA ALA A 124 -20.80 -0.24 -0.94
C ALA A 124 -19.39 -0.56 -0.40
N ARG A 125 -19.02 -0.04 0.78
CA ARG A 125 -17.68 -0.21 1.35
C ARG A 125 -17.29 -1.69 1.42
N HIS A 126 -16.07 -2.01 0.98
CA HIS A 126 -15.60 -3.38 0.98
C HIS A 126 -15.54 -3.93 2.42
N PRO A 127 -16.12 -5.12 2.71
CA PRO A 127 -16.25 -5.62 4.08
C PRO A 127 -14.92 -5.93 4.75
N ARG A 128 -13.85 -6.11 3.97
CA ARG A 128 -12.48 -6.38 4.45
C ARG A 128 -11.52 -5.19 4.29
N GLN A 129 -12.04 -4.01 3.99
CA GLN A 129 -11.23 -2.79 3.98
C GLN A 129 -10.92 -2.34 5.40
N ARG A 130 -9.65 -2.03 5.65
CA ARG A 130 -9.16 -1.32 6.82
C ARG A 130 -8.69 0.06 6.37
N ASP A 131 -9.17 1.08 7.07
CA ASP A 131 -8.68 2.44 6.90
C ASP A 131 -7.45 2.58 7.78
N LEU A 132 -6.41 3.19 7.21
CA LEU A 132 -5.12 3.40 7.82
C LEU A 132 -4.83 4.90 7.73
N GLU A 133 -4.30 5.45 8.80
CA GLU A 133 -3.88 6.84 8.87
C GLU A 133 -2.45 6.85 9.40
N ASP A 134 -1.67 7.75 8.84
CA ASP A 134 -0.28 7.88 9.21
C ASP A 134 0.01 9.02 10.17
N LEU A 135 1.28 9.24 10.50
CA LEU A 135 1.71 10.25 11.47
C LEU A 135 1.38 11.69 11.06
N ILE A 136 1.28 11.99 9.75
CA ILE A 136 0.95 13.33 9.25
C ILE A 136 -0.54 13.50 8.93
N GLY A 137 -1.35 12.45 9.14
CA GLY A 137 -2.78 12.42 8.87
C GLY A 137 -3.15 12.03 7.44
N GLY A 138 -2.22 11.46 6.66
CA GLY A 138 -2.47 10.95 5.31
C GLY A 138 -3.26 9.64 5.33
N ALA A 139 -4.36 9.62 4.56
CA ALA A 139 -5.25 8.48 4.51
C ALA A 139 -4.80 7.40 3.52
N HIS A 140 -4.92 6.16 3.99
CA HIS A 140 -4.60 4.94 3.27
C HIS A 140 -5.71 3.90 3.46
N ALA A 141 -5.80 2.94 2.55
CA ALA A 141 -6.70 1.80 2.70
C ALA A 141 -6.01 0.49 2.35
N LEU A 142 -6.17 -0.51 3.21
CA LEU A 142 -5.71 -1.88 2.99
C LEU A 142 -6.93 -2.80 2.87
N ILE A 143 -7.03 -3.55 1.78
CA ILE A 143 -8.10 -4.51 1.54
C ILE A 143 -7.51 -5.91 1.47
N TRP A 144 -8.05 -6.82 2.29
CA TRP A 144 -7.77 -8.25 2.16
C TRP A 144 -8.67 -8.89 1.10
N LEU A 145 -8.06 -9.69 0.22
CA LEU A 145 -8.70 -10.23 -0.98
C LEU A 145 -8.79 -11.74 -0.91
N THR A 146 -9.94 -12.26 -1.30
CA THR A 146 -10.15 -13.66 -1.63
C THR A 146 -9.45 -14.04 -2.94
N ALA A 147 -9.31 -15.34 -3.20
CA ALA A 147 -8.79 -15.81 -4.48
C ALA A 147 -9.65 -15.38 -5.68
N GLU A 148 -10.97 -15.25 -5.49
CA GLU A 148 -11.89 -14.78 -6.53
C GLU A 148 -11.66 -13.30 -6.84
N GLU A 149 -11.62 -12.42 -5.82
CA GLU A 149 -11.36 -10.98 -6.00
C GLU A 149 -9.99 -10.71 -6.62
N PHE A 150 -8.97 -11.50 -6.25
CA PHE A 150 -7.62 -11.38 -6.80
C PHE A 150 -7.51 -11.87 -8.25
N ALA A 151 -8.24 -12.94 -8.63
CA ALA A 151 -8.22 -13.49 -9.99
C ALA A 151 -9.20 -12.81 -10.95
N ALA A 152 -10.15 -12.04 -10.43
CA ALA A 152 -11.13 -11.31 -11.22
C ALA A 152 -10.47 -10.26 -12.14
N PRO A 153 -11.15 -9.84 -13.23
CA PRO A 153 -10.65 -8.77 -14.08
C PRO A 153 -10.33 -7.50 -13.30
N ARG A 154 -9.16 -6.93 -13.56
CA ARG A 154 -8.72 -5.67 -12.97
C ARG A 154 -9.67 -4.54 -13.37
N ILE A 155 -10.02 -3.68 -12.43
CA ILE A 155 -10.98 -2.60 -12.60
C ILE A 155 -10.29 -1.23 -12.59
N GLY A 156 -10.78 -0.29 -13.39
CA GLY A 156 -10.37 1.10 -13.30
C GLY A 156 -11.03 1.83 -12.12
N PRO A 157 -10.55 3.04 -11.78
CA PRO A 157 -11.23 3.90 -10.83
C PRO A 157 -12.66 4.21 -11.29
N PRO A 158 -13.55 4.64 -10.37
CA PRO A 158 -14.88 5.09 -10.74
C PRO A 158 -14.80 6.24 -11.76
N ALA A 159 -15.86 6.44 -12.55
CA ALA A 159 -15.88 7.50 -13.54
C ALA A 159 -15.65 8.88 -12.91
N ASP A 160 -14.90 9.75 -13.60
CA ASP A 160 -14.73 11.13 -13.17
C ASP A 160 -16.03 11.91 -13.37
N ILE A 161 -16.64 12.29 -12.24
CA ILE A 161 -17.92 13.00 -12.17
C ILE A 161 -17.76 14.43 -11.66
N ARG A 162 -16.52 14.94 -11.59
CA ARG A 162 -16.27 16.32 -11.13
C ARG A 162 -16.95 17.32 -12.08
N PRO A 163 -17.63 18.35 -11.56
CA PRO A 163 -18.18 19.41 -12.41
C PRO A 163 -17.06 20.14 -13.18
N ALA A 164 -17.30 20.42 -14.45
CA ALA A 164 -16.32 21.10 -15.31
C ALA A 164 -15.86 22.45 -14.73
N GLY A 165 -14.55 22.69 -14.70
CA GLY A 165 -13.97 23.96 -14.27
C GLY A 165 -13.70 24.11 -12.77
N LEU A 166 -13.99 23.09 -11.94
CA LEU A 166 -13.68 23.08 -10.50
C LEU A 166 -12.34 22.39 -10.15
N GLY A 167 -11.50 22.09 -11.13
CA GLY A 167 -10.24 21.35 -10.95
C GLY A 167 -9.38 21.90 -9.80
N ASP A 168 -9.34 23.21 -9.59
CA ASP A 168 -8.54 23.83 -8.52
C ASP A 168 -9.03 23.51 -7.09
N ARG A 169 -10.33 23.23 -6.88
CA ARG A 169 -10.88 22.78 -5.58
C ARG A 169 -10.53 21.32 -5.27
N TYR A 170 -10.17 20.54 -6.28
CA TYR A 170 -9.91 19.09 -6.20
C TYR A 170 -8.45 18.73 -6.52
N ARG A 171 -7.54 19.73 -6.55
CA ARG A 171 -6.17 19.59 -7.08
C ARG A 171 -5.10 19.37 -6.02
N ARG A 172 -5.44 19.48 -4.74
CA ARG A 172 -4.48 19.24 -3.65
C ARG A 172 -4.67 17.81 -3.13
N GLY A 173 -3.55 17.10 -2.97
CA GLY A 173 -3.52 15.68 -2.67
C GLY A 173 -3.60 14.82 -3.94
N GLN A 174 -3.21 13.55 -3.80
CA GLN A 174 -3.19 12.60 -4.90
C GLN A 174 -4.51 11.85 -5.03
N ASN A 175 -4.93 11.60 -6.26
CA ASN A 175 -6.14 10.81 -6.50
C ASN A 175 -6.07 10.01 -7.79
N ALA A 176 -6.85 8.94 -7.87
CA ALA A 176 -6.83 8.05 -9.02
C ALA A 176 -7.27 8.70 -10.35
N TRP A 177 -8.01 9.82 -10.34
CA TRP A 177 -8.40 10.49 -11.58
C TRP A 177 -7.26 11.28 -12.22
N ASP A 178 -6.36 11.83 -11.41
CA ASP A 178 -5.28 12.70 -11.88
C ASP A 178 -3.90 12.04 -11.82
N ASP A 179 -3.68 11.15 -10.84
CA ASP A 179 -2.34 10.68 -10.43
C ASP A 179 -2.16 9.17 -10.58
N SER A 180 -3.02 8.49 -11.34
CA SER A 180 -2.87 7.06 -11.61
C SER A 180 -1.54 6.74 -12.27
N ALA A 181 -0.67 6.01 -11.56
CA ALA A 181 0.57 5.48 -12.12
C ALA A 181 0.30 4.41 -13.20
N PRO A 182 1.21 4.19 -14.16
CA PRO A 182 1.14 3.05 -15.06
C PRO A 182 1.14 1.71 -14.31
N GLU A 183 0.40 0.74 -14.86
CA GLU A 183 0.37 -0.62 -14.31
C GLU A 183 1.69 -1.34 -14.62
N ILE A 184 2.34 -1.88 -13.58
CA ILE A 184 3.58 -2.64 -13.68
C ILE A 184 3.42 -3.99 -12.95
N THR A 185 3.95 -5.06 -13.52
CA THR A 185 3.94 -6.39 -12.90
C THR A 185 4.87 -6.41 -11.69
N VAL A 186 4.36 -6.99 -10.60
CA VAL A 186 5.13 -7.23 -9.36
C VAL A 186 5.54 -8.69 -9.32
N TRP A 187 6.82 -8.89 -9.05
CA TRP A 187 7.46 -10.19 -8.84
C TRP A 187 7.86 -10.32 -7.38
N ILE A 188 7.96 -11.57 -6.92
CA ILE A 188 8.43 -11.92 -5.58
C ILE A 188 9.49 -13.02 -5.69
N GLY A 189 10.54 -12.92 -4.88
CA GLY A 189 11.60 -13.92 -4.75
C GLY A 189 11.95 -14.15 -3.30
N ASP A 190 12.57 -15.29 -2.99
CA ASP A 190 13.07 -15.56 -1.63
C ASP A 190 14.20 -14.57 -1.28
N ARG A 191 14.24 -14.09 -0.03
CA ARG A 191 15.33 -13.25 0.52
C ARG A 191 16.26 -14.11 1.40
N PRO A 192 17.26 -14.81 0.81
CA PRO A 192 18.09 -15.74 1.56
C PRO A 192 19.08 -15.02 2.48
N GLY A 193 19.34 -15.60 3.65
CA GLY A 193 20.42 -15.13 4.54
C GLY A 193 20.08 -13.93 5.41
N ASP A 194 18.85 -13.40 5.34
CA ASP A 194 18.41 -12.32 6.22
C ASP A 194 18.43 -12.75 7.70
N PRO A 195 19.21 -12.06 8.56
CA PRO A 195 19.37 -12.42 9.98
C PRO A 195 18.08 -12.32 10.79
N ASN A 196 17.09 -11.58 10.29
CA ASN A 196 15.84 -11.28 10.97
C ASN A 196 14.64 -12.09 10.44
N THR A 197 14.87 -13.11 9.61
CA THR A 197 13.80 -13.97 9.11
C THR A 197 13.01 -14.59 10.27
N GLY A 198 11.71 -14.26 10.35
CA GLY A 198 10.83 -14.78 11.40
C GLY A 198 10.97 -14.10 12.77
N ILE A 199 11.74 -13.02 12.86
CA ILE A 199 11.92 -12.23 14.09
C ILE A 199 11.11 -10.94 13.96
N ALA A 200 10.44 -10.54 15.04
CA ALA A 200 9.67 -9.29 15.04
C ALA A 200 10.63 -8.09 15.03
N PRO A 201 10.41 -7.09 14.16
CA PRO A 201 11.18 -5.85 14.19
C PRO A 201 11.10 -5.17 15.56
N ALA A 202 12.25 -4.86 16.15
CA ALA A 202 12.31 -4.19 17.44
C ALA A 202 13.62 -3.40 17.61
N ALA A 203 13.51 -2.24 18.25
CA ALA A 203 14.67 -1.42 18.59
C ALA A 203 15.46 -1.99 19.79
N GLY A 204 16.75 -1.67 19.87
CA GLY A 204 17.67 -2.07 20.93
C GLY A 204 18.02 -3.56 20.97
N GLY A 205 17.86 -4.27 19.85
CA GLY A 205 18.13 -5.72 19.79
C GLY A 205 17.15 -6.61 20.55
N VAL A 206 15.98 -6.08 20.90
CA VAL A 206 14.95 -6.81 21.65
C VAL A 206 14.50 -8.04 20.87
N GLY A 207 14.35 -9.18 21.56
CA GLY A 207 13.91 -10.43 20.93
C GLY A 207 14.93 -11.07 19.99
N GLY A 208 16.17 -10.55 19.93
CA GLY A 208 17.22 -11.05 19.04
C GLY A 208 17.17 -10.45 17.64
N TYR A 209 16.36 -9.41 17.41
CA TYR A 209 16.35 -8.65 16.16
C TYR A 209 17.66 -7.88 15.98
N VAL A 210 18.22 -7.86 14.77
CA VAL A 210 19.43 -7.13 14.41
C VAL A 210 19.03 -5.92 13.58
N GLU A 211 19.01 -4.74 14.17
CA GLU A 211 18.62 -3.52 13.47
C GLU A 211 19.57 -3.19 12.32
N ALA A 212 19.00 -2.67 11.22
CA ALA A 212 19.80 -2.17 10.11
C ALA A 212 20.82 -1.14 10.61
N TRP A 213 22.08 -1.30 10.19
CA TRP A 213 23.19 -0.42 10.55
C TRP A 213 23.57 -0.42 12.04
N SER A 214 23.14 -1.41 12.82
CA SER A 214 23.47 -1.50 14.24
C SER A 214 24.82 -2.16 14.54
N SER A 215 25.54 -2.62 13.52
CA SER A 215 26.79 -3.38 13.63
C SER A 215 27.81 -2.89 12.60
N ASP A 216 29.10 -2.96 12.94
CA ASP A 216 30.21 -2.72 12.03
C ASP A 216 30.68 -4.01 11.31
N ASP A 217 29.90 -5.10 11.43
CA ASP A 217 30.17 -6.35 10.73
C ASP A 217 30.03 -6.17 9.20
N GLU A 218 31.08 -6.53 8.45
CA GLU A 218 31.15 -6.30 7.01
C GLU A 218 30.10 -7.11 6.22
N GLU A 219 29.76 -8.32 6.66
CA GLU A 219 28.75 -9.16 5.99
C GLU A 219 27.35 -8.57 6.20
N LEU A 220 27.04 -8.14 7.43
CA LEU A 220 25.78 -7.45 7.72
C LEU A 220 25.67 -6.11 6.98
N SER A 221 26.75 -5.34 6.91
CA SER A 221 26.77 -4.07 6.20
C SER A 221 26.55 -4.25 4.69
N ALA A 222 27.16 -5.29 4.10
CA ALA A 222 26.95 -5.64 2.70
C ALA A 222 25.49 -6.08 2.43
N PHE A 223 24.91 -6.87 3.35
CA PHE A 223 23.50 -7.23 3.30
C PHE A 223 22.62 -5.97 3.37
N TRP A 224 22.70 -5.15 4.43
CA TRP A 224 21.85 -3.95 4.53
C TRP A 224 21.96 -2.99 3.34
N SER A 225 23.14 -2.92 2.71
CA SER A 225 23.33 -2.13 1.49
C SER A 225 22.59 -2.71 0.27
N SER A 226 22.42 -4.03 0.17
CA SER A 226 21.62 -4.65 -0.91
C SER A 226 20.12 -4.46 -0.70
N GLU A 227 19.70 -4.27 0.55
CA GLU A 227 18.30 -4.19 0.96
C GLU A 227 17.77 -2.76 1.01
N GLU A 228 18.65 -1.77 0.99
CA GLU A 228 18.27 -0.37 0.99
C GLU A 228 17.42 -0.05 -0.25
N GLY A 229 16.20 0.44 -0.02
CA GLY A 229 15.31 0.84 -1.09
C GLY A 229 14.57 -0.30 -1.79
N VAL A 230 14.56 -1.50 -1.19
CA VAL A 230 13.86 -2.70 -1.67
C VAL A 230 12.59 -2.95 -0.86
N SER A 231 11.45 -3.04 -1.54
CA SER A 231 10.17 -3.44 -0.90
C SER A 231 10.15 -4.94 -0.64
N HIS A 232 9.64 -5.38 0.51
CA HIS A 232 9.78 -6.77 0.93
C HIS A 232 8.73 -7.22 1.96
N LEU A 233 8.64 -8.54 2.17
CA LEU A 233 7.84 -9.19 3.20
C LEU A 233 8.76 -9.81 4.27
N GLY A 234 8.63 -9.34 5.51
CA GLY A 234 9.38 -9.77 6.70
C GLY A 234 10.90 -9.66 6.57
N GLY A 235 11.60 -10.14 7.61
CA GLY A 235 13.05 -9.99 7.67
C GLY A 235 13.47 -8.61 8.19
N THR A 236 14.59 -8.10 7.69
CA THR A 236 15.18 -6.84 8.12
C THR A 236 14.46 -5.67 7.45
N VAL A 237 13.76 -4.89 8.26
CA VAL A 237 13.19 -3.61 7.83
C VAL A 237 14.26 -2.52 7.76
N MET A 238 14.08 -1.59 6.83
CA MET A 238 14.97 -0.47 6.53
C MET A 238 14.29 0.87 6.83
N PRO A 239 13.84 1.11 8.08
CA PRO A 239 13.04 2.27 8.40
C PRO A 239 13.88 3.55 8.30
N CYS A 240 13.36 4.61 7.67
CA CYS A 240 13.98 5.94 7.78
C CYS A 240 13.44 6.75 8.99
N GLN A 241 12.72 6.08 9.89
CA GLN A 241 12.18 6.62 11.14
C GLN A 241 12.31 5.64 12.31
N ARG A 242 11.75 5.98 13.47
CA ARG A 242 11.67 5.05 14.61
C ARG A 242 10.71 3.91 14.27
N LEU A 243 11.12 2.67 14.56
CA LEU A 243 10.23 1.51 14.46
C LEU A 243 8.96 1.68 15.32
N PRO A 244 7.76 1.48 14.74
CA PRO A 244 6.53 1.50 15.50
C PRO A 244 6.46 0.30 16.46
N GLU A 245 5.80 0.50 17.60
CA GLU A 245 5.57 -0.59 18.55
C GLU A 245 4.51 -1.56 18.01
N GLY A 246 4.69 -2.86 18.27
CA GLY A 246 3.70 -3.89 17.93
C GLY A 246 3.84 -4.49 16.53
N LEU A 247 4.96 -4.24 15.84
CA LEU A 247 5.35 -5.02 14.67
C LEU A 247 5.61 -6.49 15.06
N THR A 248 5.27 -7.37 14.13
CA THR A 248 5.44 -8.82 14.16
C THR A 248 6.37 -9.22 13.01
N PRO A 249 6.76 -10.50 12.89
CA PRO A 249 7.55 -10.96 11.75
C PRO A 249 6.85 -10.84 10.38
N TYR A 250 5.56 -10.51 10.35
CA TYR A 250 4.72 -10.48 9.14
C TYR A 250 4.57 -9.08 8.54
N VAL A 251 5.62 -8.26 8.64
CA VAL A 251 5.63 -6.93 8.07
C VAL A 251 5.68 -6.98 6.53
N PHE A 252 5.01 -6.03 5.91
CA PHE A 252 5.19 -5.64 4.53
C PHE A 252 5.79 -4.23 4.51
N GLU A 253 7.04 -4.11 4.08
CA GLU A 253 7.69 -2.81 3.89
C GLU A 253 7.61 -2.42 2.42
N LEU A 254 7.08 -1.21 2.15
CA LEU A 254 6.79 -0.72 0.82
C LEU A 254 7.44 0.63 0.59
N GLU A 255 8.29 0.72 -0.42
CA GLU A 255 9.08 1.92 -0.72
C GLU A 255 8.27 3.01 -1.39
N ASP A 256 8.67 4.26 -1.11
CA ASP A 256 8.19 5.44 -1.82
C ASP A 256 8.35 5.30 -3.35
N GLY A 257 7.33 5.76 -4.08
CA GLY A 257 7.23 5.74 -5.53
C GLY A 257 6.62 4.46 -6.13
N VAL A 258 6.49 3.38 -5.36
CA VAL A 258 5.84 2.16 -5.88
C VAL A 258 4.36 2.46 -6.17
N GLY A 259 3.90 2.18 -7.39
CA GLY A 259 2.50 2.38 -7.77
C GLY A 259 2.00 3.83 -7.69
N GLY A 260 2.91 4.81 -7.68
CA GLY A 260 2.56 6.22 -7.46
C GLY A 260 2.43 6.63 -5.99
N LEU A 261 2.72 5.74 -5.04
CA LEU A 261 2.77 6.08 -3.61
C LEU A 261 3.73 7.25 -3.38
N ASN A 262 3.27 8.27 -2.66
CA ASN A 262 4.08 9.41 -2.28
C ASN A 262 4.11 9.54 -0.77
N LEU A 263 5.27 9.24 -0.23
CA LEU A 263 5.62 9.38 1.18
C LEU A 263 6.60 10.56 1.35
N GLY A 264 6.90 11.35 0.32
CA GLY A 264 8.01 12.32 0.38
C GLY A 264 9.40 11.67 0.51
N GLY A 265 9.46 10.34 0.45
CA GLY A 265 10.62 9.45 0.54
C GLY A 265 10.42 8.36 1.59
N GLY A 266 11.46 7.59 1.91
CA GLY A 266 11.35 6.48 2.86
C GLY A 266 10.44 5.32 2.42
N ASN A 267 9.78 4.70 3.41
CA ASN A 267 8.93 3.52 3.23
C ASN A 267 7.78 3.44 4.23
N ALA A 268 6.75 2.71 3.85
CA ALA A 268 5.63 2.34 4.70
C ALA A 268 5.87 0.96 5.32
N GLN A 269 5.58 0.81 6.62
CA GLN A 269 5.62 -0.44 7.35
C GLN A 269 4.20 -0.87 7.69
N ILE A 270 3.75 -1.94 7.05
CA ILE A 270 2.39 -2.46 7.15
C ILE A 270 2.46 -3.85 7.79
N ASP A 271 2.06 -3.99 9.05
CA ASP A 271 2.05 -5.30 9.69
C ASP A 271 0.79 -6.09 9.30
N LEU A 272 0.98 -7.23 8.64
CA LEU A 272 -0.13 -8.03 8.13
C LEU A 272 -0.85 -8.84 9.23
N GLU A 273 -0.25 -9.00 10.42
CA GLU A 273 -0.83 -9.70 11.56
C GLU A 273 -1.48 -8.75 12.57
N SER A 274 -0.71 -7.85 13.17
CA SER A 274 -1.21 -6.88 14.16
C SER A 274 -2.04 -5.78 13.51
N GLY A 275 -1.73 -5.43 12.26
CA GLY A 275 -2.34 -4.29 11.57
C GLY A 275 -1.78 -2.95 12.03
N VAL A 276 -0.61 -2.94 12.67
CA VAL A 276 0.19 -1.73 12.86
C VAL A 276 0.55 -1.18 11.49
N PHE A 277 0.48 0.14 11.36
CA PHE A 277 0.83 0.88 10.16
C PHE A 277 1.57 2.14 10.56
N ASP A 278 2.67 2.42 9.87
CA ASP A 278 3.42 3.66 9.96
C ASP A 278 4.14 3.89 8.63
N TRP A 279 4.54 5.13 8.32
CA TRP A 279 5.44 5.42 7.19
C TRP A 279 6.39 6.55 7.56
N ALA A 280 7.48 6.63 6.80
CA ALA A 280 8.62 7.45 7.14
C ALA A 280 8.99 8.50 6.08
N GLN A 281 8.99 9.79 6.46
CA GLN A 281 9.84 10.93 6.01
C GLN A 281 9.22 12.32 6.32
#